data_AF-A0AAD7A7J9-F1
#
_entry.id   AF-A0AAD7A7J9-F1
#
_cell.length_a   1.000
_cell.length_b   1.000
_cell.length_c   1.000
_cell.angle_alpha   90.00
_cell.angle_beta   90.00
_cell.angle_gamma   90.00
#
_symmetry.space_group_name_H-M   'P 1'
#
loop_
_entity.id
_entity.type
_entity.pdbx_description
1 polymer ?
#
loop_
_entity_poly.entity_id
_entity_poly.type
_entity_poly.pdbx_seq_one_letter_code
_entity_poly.pdbx_strand_id
1 'polypeptide(L)'
;APALNTNSVDDLVDFLEQADTIIELGHVGRDQDRKALLTSYLPVSMRALWRGLKAYDATHSYADFRKEILHLYPEIGARESGSLAGIEKLCAEFDGVGKSEEGRLRWFGIRFRSLVQKLQRPPVRVTNRDACTK
;
A
#
# COMPACT_ATOMS: atom_id res chain seq x y z
N ALA A 1 12.65 1.39 -14.05
CA ALA A 1 13.08 1.43 -12.64
C ALA A 1 11.93 1.98 -11.82
N PRO A 2 11.68 1.47 -10.60
CA PRO A 2 10.62 1.98 -9.75
C PRO A 2 10.87 3.46 -9.45
N ALA A 3 9.82 4.25 -9.37
CA ALA A 3 9.91 5.69 -9.09
C ALA A 3 8.70 6.10 -8.25
N LEU A 4 8.98 6.73 -7.10
CA LEU A 4 7.94 7.30 -6.25
C LEU A 4 7.79 8.78 -6.60
N ASN A 5 6.82 9.07 -7.47
CA ASN A 5 6.63 10.41 -8.05
C ASN A 5 5.51 11.20 -7.38
N THR A 6 4.69 10.55 -6.55
CA THR A 6 3.58 11.18 -5.83
C THR A 6 3.60 10.78 -4.37
N ASN A 7 2.89 11.55 -3.53
CA ASN A 7 2.64 11.19 -2.14
C ASN A 7 1.42 10.24 -2.00
N SER A 8 1.03 9.56 -3.09
CA SER A 8 -0.02 8.55 -3.04
C SER A 8 0.46 7.31 -2.31
N VAL A 9 -0.42 6.78 -1.47
CA VAL A 9 -0.22 5.49 -0.79
C VAL A 9 -0.14 4.34 -1.78
N ASP A 10 -0.92 4.40 -2.86
CA ASP A 10 -0.91 3.36 -3.89
C ASP A 10 0.47 3.28 -4.54
N ASP A 11 1.00 4.44 -4.95
CA ASP A 11 2.33 4.57 -5.55
C ASP A 11 3.44 4.13 -4.59
N LEU A 12 3.32 4.41 -3.29
CA LEU A 12 4.30 3.97 -2.29
C LEU A 12 4.31 2.44 -2.13
N VAL A 13 3.14 1.80 -2.09
CA VAL A 13 3.07 0.33 -1.99
C VAL A 13 3.63 -0.32 -3.25
N ASP A 14 3.22 0.13 -4.43
CA ASP A 14 3.71 -0.38 -5.70
C ASP A 14 5.23 -0.19 -5.84
N PHE A 15 5.75 0.97 -5.39
CA PHE A 15 7.17 1.26 -5.35
C PHE A 15 7.95 0.27 -4.48
N LEU A 16 7.48 0.02 -3.25
CA LEU A 16 8.13 -0.90 -2.32
C LEU A 16 8.15 -2.34 -2.86
N GLU A 17 7.03 -2.80 -3.44
CA GLU A 17 6.94 -4.15 -4.04
C GLU A 17 7.89 -4.31 -5.24
N GLN A 18 7.95 -3.31 -6.12
CA GLN A 18 8.87 -3.32 -7.26
C GLN A 18 10.34 -3.31 -6.81
N ALA A 19 10.68 -2.51 -5.80
CA ALA A 19 12.03 -2.45 -5.27
C ALA A 19 12.44 -3.77 -4.60
N ASP A 20 11.54 -4.40 -3.84
CA ASP A 20 11.77 -5.72 -3.24
C ASP A 20 12.01 -6.79 -4.31
N THR A 21 11.20 -6.80 -5.38
CA THR A 21 11.38 -7.70 -6.52
C THR A 21 12.77 -7.55 -7.14
N ILE A 22 13.26 -6.32 -7.30
CA ILE A 22 14.59 -6.05 -7.86
C ILE A 22 15.70 -6.49 -6.89
N ILE A 23 15.52 -6.25 -5.58
CA ILE A 23 16.46 -6.69 -4.54
C ILE A 23 16.61 -8.21 -4.56
N GLU A 24 15.50 -8.92 -4.67
CA GLU A 24 15.45 -10.38 -4.73
C GLU A 24 16.12 -10.92 -6.00
N LEU A 25 15.75 -10.39 -7.17
CA LEU A 25 16.36 -10.77 -8.45
C LEU A 25 17.84 -10.43 -8.53
N GLY A 26 18.26 -9.33 -7.90
CA GLY A 26 19.65 -8.91 -7.80
C GLY A 26 20.46 -9.66 -6.73
N HIS A 27 19.84 -10.58 -5.99
CA HIS A 27 20.45 -11.33 -4.88
C HIS A 27 21.20 -10.44 -3.87
N VAL A 28 20.67 -9.24 -3.60
CA VAL A 28 21.32 -8.29 -2.68
C VAL A 28 21.15 -8.83 -1.26
N GLY A 29 22.23 -9.33 -0.68
CA GLY A 29 22.19 -10.07 0.59
C GLY A 29 22.26 -9.21 1.85
N ARG A 30 22.99 -8.08 1.82
CA ARG A 30 23.19 -7.24 3.01
C ARG A 30 22.06 -6.23 3.15
N ASP A 31 21.51 -6.10 4.36
CA ASP A 31 20.43 -5.15 4.64
C ASP A 31 20.78 -3.71 4.28
N GLN A 32 22.01 -3.28 4.55
CA GLN A 32 22.43 -1.91 4.22
C GLN A 32 22.46 -1.67 2.70
N ASP A 33 22.85 -2.67 1.91
CA ASP A 33 22.84 -2.58 0.46
C ASP A 33 21.40 -2.53 -0.08
N ARG A 34 20.48 -3.27 0.55
CA ARG A 34 19.04 -3.22 0.23
C ARG A 34 18.45 -1.83 0.49
N LYS A 35 18.73 -1.24 1.65
CA LYS A 35 18.28 0.13 1.99
C LYS A 35 18.89 1.17 1.05
N ALA A 36 20.17 1.03 0.72
CA ALA A 36 20.85 1.92 -0.22
C ALA A 36 20.24 1.83 -1.63
N LEU A 37 19.92 0.61 -2.10
CA LEU A 37 19.28 0.37 -3.39
C LEU A 37 17.86 0.94 -3.41
N LEU A 38 17.05 0.66 -2.40
CA LEU A 38 15.69 1.20 -2.28
C LEU A 38 15.70 2.74 -2.39
N THR A 39 16.56 3.39 -1.61
CA THR A 39 16.66 4.86 -1.59
C THR A 39 17.29 5.46 -2.85
N SER A 40 17.96 4.66 -3.69
CA SER A 40 18.55 5.12 -4.96
C SER A 40 17.49 5.49 -6.00
N TYR A 41 16.33 4.85 -5.94
CA TYR A 41 15.22 5.08 -6.84
C TYR A 41 14.37 6.30 -6.49
N LEU A 42 14.62 6.91 -5.31
CA LEU A 42 13.89 8.08 -4.85
C LEU A 42 14.48 9.39 -5.39
N PRO A 43 13.64 10.43 -5.54
CA PRO A 43 14.11 11.80 -5.72
C PRO A 43 15.06 12.22 -4.59
N VAL A 44 15.98 13.14 -4.89
CA VAL A 44 17.04 13.59 -3.96
C VAL A 44 16.49 14.05 -2.62
N SER A 45 15.39 14.81 -2.62
CA SER A 45 14.73 15.32 -1.41
C SER A 45 14.24 14.18 -0.51
N MET A 46 13.52 13.21 -1.08
CA MET A 46 12.94 12.09 -0.34
C MET A 46 14.01 11.08 0.09
N ARG A 47 15.06 10.88 -0.73
CA ARG A 47 16.23 10.08 -0.38
C ARG A 47 16.91 10.61 0.89
N ALA A 48 17.11 11.92 0.99
CA ALA A 48 17.73 12.52 2.17
C ALA A 48 16.89 12.28 3.43
N LEU A 49 15.56 12.44 3.33
CA LEU A 49 14.64 12.18 4.43
C LEU A 49 14.71 10.72 4.88
N TRP A 50 14.59 9.77 3.95
CA TRP A 50 14.57 8.34 4.28
C TRP A 50 15.91 7.86 4.81
N ARG A 51 17.04 8.39 4.32
CA ARG A 51 18.37 8.06 4.87
C ARG A 51 18.64 8.69 6.23
N GLY A 52 17.86 9.68 6.63
CA GLY A 52 17.89 10.27 7.97
C GLY A 52 17.08 9.49 9.02
N LEU A 53 16.31 8.47 8.60
CA LEU A 53 15.55 7.63 9.52
C LEU A 53 16.47 6.77 10.37
N LYS A 54 16.03 6.47 11.60
CA LYS A 54 16.85 5.72 12.56
C LYS A 54 17.13 4.30 12.06
N ALA A 55 16.13 3.65 11.47
CA ALA A 55 16.27 2.30 10.92
C ALA A 55 17.10 2.25 9.62
N TYR A 56 17.56 3.39 9.08
CA TYR A 56 18.57 3.38 8.02
C TYR A 56 19.96 2.96 8.53
N ASP A 57 20.22 3.05 9.83
CA ASP A 57 21.48 2.62 10.43
C ASP A 57 21.76 1.13 10.18
N ALA A 58 23.04 0.76 10.10
CA ALA A 58 23.49 -0.60 9.85
C ALA A 58 23.07 -1.60 10.95
N THR A 59 22.73 -1.12 12.16
CA THR A 59 22.23 -1.99 13.24
C THR A 59 20.81 -2.50 13.03
N HIS A 60 20.06 -1.89 12.11
CA HIS A 60 18.67 -2.25 11.84
C HIS A 60 18.54 -3.10 10.58
N SER A 61 17.53 -3.97 10.53
CA SER A 61 17.27 -4.77 9.33
C SER A 61 16.61 -3.94 8.22
N TYR A 62 16.59 -4.45 6.99
CA TYR A 62 15.80 -3.83 5.92
C TYR A 62 14.29 -3.85 6.22
N ALA A 63 13.81 -4.87 6.95
CA ALA A 63 12.42 -4.95 7.38
C ALA A 63 12.04 -3.86 8.39
N ASP A 64 12.92 -3.55 9.35
CA ASP A 64 12.71 -2.45 10.30
C ASP A 64 12.63 -1.10 9.58
N PHE A 65 13.50 -0.92 8.57
CA PHE A 65 13.50 0.27 7.74
C PHE A 65 12.20 0.45 6.96
N ARG A 66 11.70 -0.62 6.32
CA ARG A 66 10.38 -0.60 5.65
C ARG A 66 9.26 -0.26 6.63
N LYS A 67 9.29 -0.85 7.83
CA LYS A 67 8.28 -0.58 8.85
C LYS A 67 8.27 0.89 9.25
N GLU A 68 9.44 1.49 9.48
CA GLU A 68 9.56 2.92 9.81
C GLU A 68 9.05 3.80 8.66
N ILE A 69 9.37 3.48 7.40
CA ILE A 69 8.82 4.17 6.23
C ILE A 69 7.29 4.11 6.23
N LEU A 70 6.70 2.92 6.41
CA LEU A 70 5.24 2.76 6.42
C LEU A 70 4.58 3.53 7.58
N HIS A 71 5.28 3.73 8.71
CA HIS A 71 4.78 4.52 9.83
C HIS A 71 4.71 6.03 9.53
N LEU A 72 5.46 6.52 8.53
CA LEU A 72 5.36 7.91 8.07
C LEU A 72 4.05 8.19 7.33
N TYR A 73 3.35 7.15 6.87
CA TYR A 73 2.12 7.21 6.07
C TYR A 73 0.99 6.48 6.80
N PRO A 74 0.42 7.06 7.88
CA PRO A 74 -0.62 6.42 8.68
C PRO A 74 -1.87 6.06 7.86
N GLU A 75 -2.11 6.75 6.74
CA GLU A 75 -3.13 6.42 5.74
C GLU A 75 -2.99 5.00 5.14
N ILE A 76 -1.81 4.38 5.19
CA ILE A 76 -1.61 2.96 4.83
C ILE A 76 -2.37 2.05 5.80
N GLY A 77 -2.31 2.33 7.10
CA GLY A 77 -3.01 1.54 8.12
C GLY A 77 -4.52 1.60 7.93
N ALA A 78 -5.06 2.77 7.55
CA ALA A 78 -6.47 2.93 7.19
C ALA A 78 -6.85 2.18 5.90
N ARG A 79 -5.91 2.08 4.94
CA ARG A 79 -6.08 1.32 3.69
C ARG A 79 -6.04 -0.19 3.90
N GLU A 80 -5.18 -0.68 4.79
CA GLU A 80 -5.05 -2.11 5.10
C GLU A 80 -6.20 -2.65 5.94
N SER A 81 -6.76 -1.84 6.85
CA SER A 81 -7.92 -2.23 7.66
C SER A 81 -9.23 -2.28 6.87
N GLY A 82 -9.26 -1.68 5.67
CA GLY A 82 -10.50 -1.34 4.99
C GLY A 82 -11.27 -0.26 5.76
N SER A 83 -12.16 0.46 5.08
CA SER A 83 -13.07 1.40 5.72
C SER A 83 -14.44 1.35 5.03
N LEU A 84 -15.51 1.58 5.79
CA LEU A 84 -16.87 1.70 5.23
C LEU A 84 -16.94 2.84 4.21
N ALA A 85 -16.29 3.97 4.49
CA ALA A 85 -16.14 5.08 3.54
C ALA A 85 -15.48 4.65 2.21
N GLY A 86 -14.57 3.67 2.24
CA GLY A 86 -13.96 3.11 1.03
C GLY A 86 -14.94 2.29 0.20
N ILE A 87 -15.86 1.56 0.84
CA ILE A 87 -16.95 0.86 0.16
C ILE A 87 -17.96 1.86 -0.40
N GLU A 88 -18.37 2.87 0.37
CA GLU A 88 -19.29 3.92 -0.06
C GLU A 88 -18.76 4.67 -1.29
N LYS A 89 -17.47 5.04 -1.27
CA LYS A 89 -16.81 5.68 -2.41
C LYS A 89 -16.79 4.78 -3.64
N LEU A 90 -16.52 3.48 -3.47
CA LEU A 90 -16.55 2.52 -4.58
C LEU A 90 -17.97 2.37 -5.14
N CYS A 91 -18.99 2.32 -4.29
CA CYS A 91 -20.39 2.28 -4.71
C CYS A 91 -20.77 3.55 -5.50
N ALA A 92 -20.33 4.73 -5.05
CA ALA A 92 -20.54 5.99 -5.77
C ALA A 92 -19.81 6.04 -7.12
N GLU A 93 -18.59 5.49 -7.21
CA GLU A 93 -17.80 5.45 -8.47
C GLU A 93 -18.45 4.56 -9.54
N PHE A 94 -19.16 3.52 -9.12
CA PHE A 94 -19.86 2.58 -10.00
C PHE A 94 -21.38 2.78 -10.02
N ASP A 95 -21.86 3.92 -9.50
CA ASP A 95 -23.27 4.27 -9.57
C ASP A 95 -23.72 4.46 -11.03
N GLY A 96 -24.89 3.93 -11.36
CA GLY A 96 -25.43 3.95 -12.72
C GLY A 96 -24.81 2.95 -13.72
N VAL A 97 -23.88 2.08 -13.30
CA VAL A 97 -23.30 1.06 -14.20
C VAL A 97 -24.35 0.01 -14.56
N GLY A 98 -24.67 -0.08 -15.85
CA GLY A 98 -25.71 -0.95 -16.39
C GLY A 98 -25.23 -2.36 -16.77
N LYS A 99 -26.17 -3.26 -17.08
CA LYS A 99 -25.87 -4.63 -17.55
C LYS A 99 -25.02 -4.68 -18.83
N SER A 100 -25.06 -3.62 -19.64
CA SER A 100 -24.24 -3.50 -20.86
C SER A 100 -22.76 -3.24 -20.58
N GLU A 101 -22.40 -2.85 -19.35
CA GLU A 101 -21.02 -2.56 -18.94
C GLU A 101 -20.44 -3.72 -18.12
N GLU A 102 -20.53 -4.94 -18.64
CA GLU A 102 -20.13 -6.18 -17.95
C GLU A 102 -18.69 -6.11 -17.40
N GLY A 103 -17.77 -5.49 -18.15
CA GLY A 103 -16.39 -5.28 -17.70
C GLY A 103 -16.29 -4.43 -16.43
N ARG A 104 -17.05 -3.33 -16.34
CA ARG A 104 -17.08 -2.47 -15.14
C ARG A 104 -17.71 -3.20 -13.96
N LEU A 105 -18.78 -3.97 -14.18
CA LEU A 105 -19.40 -4.80 -13.12
C LEU A 105 -18.42 -5.85 -12.56
N ARG A 106 -17.61 -6.48 -13.41
CA ARG A 106 -16.58 -7.42 -12.97
C ARG A 106 -15.50 -6.73 -12.13
N TRP A 107 -15.04 -5.56 -12.56
CA TRP A 107 -14.07 -4.75 -11.80
C TRP A 107 -14.63 -4.28 -10.45
N PHE A 108 -15.89 -3.83 -10.42
CA PHE A 108 -16.59 -3.51 -9.17
C PHE A 108 -16.57 -4.71 -8.22
N GLY A 109 -17.00 -5.89 -8.69
CA GLY A 109 -17.04 -7.10 -7.86
C GLY A 109 -15.67 -7.50 -7.30
N ILE A 110 -14.58 -7.35 -8.07
CA ILE A 110 -13.21 -7.61 -7.61
C ILE A 110 -12.81 -6.61 -6.53
N ARG A 111 -12.99 -5.31 -6.77
CA ARG A 111 -12.61 -4.24 -5.84
C ARG A 111 -13.42 -4.28 -4.55
N PHE A 112 -14.73 -4.53 -4.66
CA PHE A 112 -15.65 -4.65 -3.52
C PHE A 112 -15.25 -5.81 -2.62
N ARG A 113 -15.02 -7.00 -3.19
CA ARG A 113 -14.55 -8.17 -2.42
C ARG A 113 -13.22 -7.89 -1.70
N SER A 114 -12.29 -7.22 -2.36
CA SER A 114 -11.00 -6.85 -1.75
C SER A 114 -11.18 -5.93 -0.53
N LEU A 115 -12.06 -4.93 -0.62
CA LEU A 115 -12.35 -4.02 0.50
C LEU A 115 -13.07 -4.73 1.67
N VAL A 116 -14.05 -5.59 1.37
CA VAL A 116 -14.75 -6.38 2.39
C VAL A 116 -13.80 -7.34 3.10
N GLN A 117 -12.92 -8.01 2.37
CA GLN A 117 -11.92 -8.90 2.98
C GLN A 117 -10.97 -8.16 3.93
N LYS A 118 -10.63 -6.90 3.63
CA LYS A 118 -9.81 -6.06 4.52
C LYS A 118 -10.55 -5.71 5.81
N LEU A 119 -11.84 -5.36 5.72
CA LEU A 119 -12.70 -5.07 6.90
C LEU A 119 -12.92 -6.28 7.82
N GLN A 120 -12.83 -7.50 7.26
CA GLN A 120 -12.96 -8.76 7.98
C GLN A 120 -11.66 -9.20 8.68
N ARG A 121 -10.55 -8.46 8.54
CA ARG A 121 -9.28 -8.79 9.24
C ARG A 121 -9.35 -8.37 10.72
N PRO A 122 -8.83 -9.19 11.66
CA PRO A 122 -8.80 -8.83 13.07
C PRO A 122 -7.92 -7.60 13.37
N PRO A 123 -8.28 -6.75 14.34
CA PRO A 123 -9.57 -6.74 15.04
C PRO A 123 -10.67 -6.29 14.07
N VAL A 124 -11.68 -7.14 13.88
CA VAL A 124 -12.76 -6.92 12.91
C VAL A 124 -13.47 -5.63 13.30
N ARG A 125 -13.30 -4.57 12.50
CA ARG A 125 -13.87 -3.24 12.80
C ARG A 125 -15.31 -3.08 12.31
N VAL A 126 -15.81 -4.04 11.52
CA VAL A 126 -17.13 -3.99 10.89
C VAL A 126 -17.71 -5.40 10.88
N THR A 127 -18.86 -5.58 11.52
CA THR A 127 -19.57 -6.86 11.44
C THR A 127 -20.35 -6.93 10.13
N ASN A 128 -20.66 -8.14 9.62
CA ASN A 128 -21.50 -8.30 8.41
C ASN A 128 -22.86 -7.58 8.53
N ARG A 129 -23.31 -7.29 9.76
CA ARG A 129 -24.50 -6.50 10.04
C ARG A 129 -24.31 -5.03 9.65
N ASP A 130 -23.16 -4.45 9.96
CA ASP A 130 -22.83 -3.04 9.68
C ASP A 130 -22.56 -2.79 8.19
N ALA A 131 -22.05 -3.80 7.46
CA ALA A 131 -21.85 -3.71 6.01
C ALA A 131 -23.15 -3.77 5.18
N CYS A 132 -24.24 -4.23 5.79
CA CYS A 132 -25.54 -4.46 5.14
C CYS A 132 -26.67 -3.59 5.72
N THR A 133 -26.38 -2.70 6.67
CA THR A 133 -27.38 -1.76 7.20
C THR A 133 -27.19 -0.37 6.58
N LYS A 134 -28.33 0.15 6.12
CA LYS A 134 -28.56 1.34 5.28
C LYS A 134 -27.87 2.62 5.73
#